data_AF-A0A3R5WXT3-F1
#
_entry.id   AF-A0A3R5WXT3-F1
#
_cell.length_a   1.000
_cell.length_b   1.000
_cell.length_c   1.000
_cell.angle_alpha   90.00
_cell.angle_beta   90.00
_cell.angle_gamma   90.00
#
_symmetry.space_group_name_H-M   'P 1'
#
loop_
_entity.id
_entity.type
_entity.pdbx_description
1 polymer ?
#
loop_
_entity_poly.entity_id
_entity_poly.type
_entity_poly.pdbx_seq_one_letter_code
_entity_poly.pdbx_strand_id
1 'polypeptide(L)'
;MDKARYYVVTKRALPEVLLKVVQVKRLLMTEKKMTIQEAADQVGISRSSFYKYKDDIFPFHETEKGQTITIVIQMDDRPGVLTELLAMIAEYEANILTIHQSIPLNGVATVTLSLEVLSSTGNMEDMIEALEGREGVHYLKIAGRE
;
A
#
# COMPACT_ATOMS: atom_id res chain seq x y z
N MET A 1 23.90 -11.07 -20.31
CA MET A 1 22.96 -10.13 -19.66
C MET A 1 23.25 -10.18 -18.18
N ASP A 2 23.85 -9.13 -17.64
CA ASP A 2 24.18 -9.06 -16.21
C ASP A 2 22.90 -9.19 -15.38
N LYS A 3 22.78 -10.26 -14.60
CA LYS A 3 21.78 -10.35 -13.53
C LYS A 3 22.18 -9.28 -12.53
N ALA A 4 21.37 -8.22 -12.37
CA ALA A 4 21.58 -7.24 -11.31
C ALA A 4 21.72 -7.98 -9.96
N ARG A 5 22.94 -7.98 -9.40
CA ARG A 5 23.23 -8.55 -8.09
C ARG A 5 23.08 -7.43 -7.08
N TYR A 6 22.01 -7.46 -6.29
CA TYR A 6 21.79 -6.48 -5.23
C TYR A 6 22.71 -6.75 -4.04
N TYR A 7 23.13 -5.68 -3.37
CA TYR A 7 23.85 -5.74 -2.10
C TYR A 7 23.00 -5.08 -1.02
N VAL A 8 22.84 -5.75 0.12
CA VAL A 8 22.21 -5.18 1.31
C VAL A 8 23.30 -4.67 2.23
N VAL A 9 23.26 -3.38 2.54
CA VAL A 9 24.24 -2.72 3.41
C VAL A 9 23.54 -1.93 4.51
N THR A 10 24.14 -1.88 5.70
CA THR A 10 23.62 -1.05 6.79
C THR A 10 23.78 0.44 6.45
N LYS A 11 22.85 1.31 6.88
CA LYS A 11 22.86 2.76 6.61
C LYS A 11 24.22 3.44 6.88
N ARG A 12 24.92 3.04 7.95
CA ARG A 12 26.25 3.55 8.31
C ARG A 12 27.35 3.27 7.28
N ALA A 13 27.17 2.27 6.42
CA ALA A 13 28.14 1.90 5.39
C ALA A 13 27.91 2.69 4.08
N LEU A 14 26.83 3.45 3.98
CA LEU A 14 26.52 4.26 2.80
C LEU A 14 27.21 5.63 2.90
N PRO A 15 27.87 6.08 1.82
CA PRO A 15 28.30 7.46 1.69
C PRO A 15 27.11 8.43 1.84
N GLU A 16 27.39 9.60 2.44
CA GLU A 16 26.40 10.65 2.68
C GLU A 16 25.66 11.06 1.39
N VAL A 17 26.35 11.10 0.25
CA VAL A 17 25.77 11.43 -1.05
C VAL A 17 24.62 10.47 -1.44
N LEU A 18 24.75 9.18 -1.15
CA LEU A 18 23.69 8.20 -1.45
C LEU A 18 22.50 8.36 -0.49
N LEU A 19 22.76 8.68 0.78
CA LEU A 19 21.71 8.99 1.75
C LEU A 19 20.92 10.23 1.33
N LYS A 20 21.61 11.27 0.85
CA LYS A 20 21.01 12.50 0.33
C LYS A 20 20.16 12.25 -0.92
N VAL A 21 20.57 11.35 -1.81
CA VAL A 21 19.74 10.94 -2.98
C VAL A 21 18.39 10.37 -2.52
N VAL A 22 18.39 9.52 -1.49
CA VAL A 22 17.15 8.94 -0.93
C VAL A 22 16.27 10.04 -0.31
N GLN A 23 16.87 11.02 0.39
CA GLN A 23 16.13 12.16 0.95
C GLN A 23 15.49 13.03 -0.14
N VAL A 24 16.21 13.33 -1.24
CA VAL A 24 15.65 14.07 -2.38
C VAL A 24 14.46 13.32 -2.98
N LYS A 25 14.57 12.00 -3.20
CA LYS A 25 13.44 11.20 -3.68
C LYS A 25 12.23 11.28 -2.76
N ARG A 26 12.43 11.22 -1.44
CA ARG A 26 11.36 11.32 -0.44
C ARG A 26 10.64 12.67 -0.49
N LEU A 27 11.38 13.78 -0.61
CA LEU A 27 10.79 15.12 -0.74
C LEU A 27 9.94 15.24 -2.00
N LEU A 28 10.44 14.76 -3.14
CA LEU A 28 9.71 14.77 -4.42
C LEU A 28 8.44 13.92 -4.40
N MET A 29 8.40 12.84 -3.60
CA MET A 29 7.21 12.01 -3.42
C MET A 29 6.17 12.66 -2.50
N THR A 30 6.63 13.36 -1.45
CA THR A 30 5.75 13.95 -0.44
C THR A 30 5.14 15.27 -0.94
N GLU A 31 5.88 16.04 -1.73
CA GLU A 31 5.46 17.36 -2.22
C GLU A 31 5.19 17.35 -3.73
N LYS A 32 3.91 17.20 -4.12
CA LYS A 32 3.45 17.09 -5.52
C LYS A 32 3.90 18.21 -6.48
N LYS A 33 4.35 19.37 -5.99
CA LYS A 33 4.78 20.52 -6.81
C LYS A 33 6.27 20.82 -6.71
N MET A 34 7.04 20.06 -5.93
CA MET A 34 8.46 20.31 -5.73
C MET A 34 9.27 19.82 -6.94
N THR A 35 10.17 20.68 -7.40
CA THR A 35 11.10 20.36 -8.49
C THR A 35 12.34 19.64 -7.94
N ILE A 36 13.02 18.88 -8.81
CA ILE A 36 14.30 18.22 -8.47
C ILE A 36 15.34 19.25 -7.97
N GLN A 37 15.31 20.47 -8.52
CA GLN A 37 16.22 21.53 -8.10
C GLN A 37 15.98 21.93 -6.64
N GLU A 38 14.74 22.26 -6.30
CA GLU A 38 14.35 22.67 -4.94
C GLU A 38 14.66 21.58 -3.92
N ALA A 39 14.32 20.33 -4.23
CA ALA A 39 14.61 19.19 -3.36
C ALA A 39 16.13 18.97 -3.18
N ALA A 40 16.91 19.10 -4.25
CA ALA A 40 18.37 18.94 -4.20
C ALA A 40 19.04 20.05 -3.38
N ASP A 41 18.58 21.28 -3.52
CA ASP A 41 19.08 22.44 -2.77
C ASP A 41 18.73 22.32 -1.28
N GLN A 42 17.50 21.91 -0.95
CA GLN A 42 17.06 21.70 0.43
C GLN A 42 17.85 20.60 1.15
N VAL A 43 18.21 19.53 0.44
CA VAL A 43 18.99 18.40 0.98
C VAL A 43 20.51 18.69 0.97
N GLY A 44 20.96 19.66 0.19
CA GLY A 44 22.38 19.98 0.05
C GLY A 44 23.14 18.93 -0.77
N ILE A 45 22.59 18.53 -1.92
CA ILE A 45 23.25 17.68 -2.93
C ILE A 45 23.21 18.34 -4.31
N SER A 46 24.26 18.20 -5.10
CA SER A 46 24.24 18.70 -6.48
C SER A 46 23.28 17.91 -7.36
N ARG A 47 22.64 18.56 -8.34
CA ARG A 47 21.82 17.87 -9.35
C ARG A 47 22.58 16.74 -10.05
N SER A 48 23.84 16.97 -10.41
CA SER A 48 24.67 15.98 -11.09
C SER A 48 24.89 14.75 -10.22
N SER A 49 25.10 14.92 -8.91
CA SER A 49 25.21 13.80 -7.96
C SER A 49 23.88 13.06 -7.81
N PHE A 50 22.75 13.78 -7.78
CA PHE A 50 21.44 13.15 -7.79
C PHE A 50 21.23 12.30 -9.04
N TYR A 51 21.41 12.85 -10.24
CA TYR A 51 21.22 12.10 -11.49
C TYR A 51 22.20 10.94 -11.66
N LYS A 52 23.41 11.04 -11.10
CA LYS A 52 24.41 9.97 -11.16
C LYS A 52 23.96 8.73 -10.37
N TYR A 53 23.32 8.90 -9.22
CA TYR A 53 23.01 7.80 -8.30
C TYR A 53 21.52 7.51 -8.14
N LYS A 54 20.63 8.28 -8.80
CA LYS A 54 19.18 8.14 -8.64
C LYS A 54 18.66 6.75 -8.97
N ASP A 55 19.36 5.97 -9.79
CA ASP A 55 18.92 4.62 -10.17
C ASP A 55 19.73 3.51 -9.46
N ASP A 56 20.68 3.88 -8.59
CA ASP A 56 21.58 2.93 -7.92
C ASP A 56 21.23 2.69 -6.44
N ILE A 57 20.44 3.58 -5.85
CA ILE A 57 20.01 3.47 -4.45
C ILE A 57 18.50 3.64 -4.31
N PHE A 58 17.92 2.71 -3.56
CA PHE A 58 16.52 2.70 -3.16
C PHE A 58 16.45 2.32 -1.69
N PRO A 59 15.50 2.86 -0.92
CA PRO A 59 15.21 2.35 0.41
C PRO A 59 14.87 0.85 0.30
N PHE A 60 15.59 0.02 1.07
CA PHE A 60 15.24 -1.38 1.20
C PHE A 60 14.06 -1.45 2.17
N HIS A 61 12.88 -1.77 1.62
CA HIS A 61 11.55 -1.63 2.22
C HIS A 61 11.08 -0.17 2.38
N GLU A 62 10.24 0.28 1.44
CA GLU A 62 9.17 1.23 1.75
C GLU A 62 8.04 0.48 2.46
N THR A 63 8.25 0.08 3.71
CA THR A 63 7.13 -0.17 4.64
C THR A 63 6.64 1.17 5.23
N GLU A 64 6.57 2.21 4.40
CA GLU A 64 5.87 3.46 4.73
C GLU A 64 4.44 3.48 4.14
N LYS A 65 4.13 2.58 3.20
CA LYS A 65 2.74 2.26 2.85
C LYS A 65 2.28 1.14 3.77
N GLY A 66 1.06 1.24 4.29
CA GLY A 66 0.50 0.18 5.11
C GLY A 66 0.58 -1.16 4.40
N GLN A 67 0.57 -2.26 5.16
CA GLN A 67 0.49 -3.59 4.55
C GLN A 67 -0.78 -3.65 3.70
N THR A 68 -0.64 -3.97 2.41
CA THR A 68 -1.81 -4.02 1.53
C THR A 68 -2.36 -5.44 1.53
N ILE A 69 -3.65 -5.58 1.80
CA ILE A 69 -4.36 -6.86 1.84
C ILE A 69 -5.46 -6.83 0.81
N THR A 70 -5.52 -7.86 -0.04
CA THR A 70 -6.64 -8.05 -0.96
C THR A 70 -7.57 -9.12 -0.42
N ILE A 71 -8.85 -8.78 -0.26
CA ILE A 71 -9.91 -9.67 0.20
C ILE A 71 -10.89 -9.89 -0.94
N VAL A 72 -11.35 -11.13 -1.11
CA VAL A 72 -12.41 -11.51 -2.04
C VAL A 72 -13.57 -12.06 -1.24
N ILE A 73 -14.74 -11.48 -1.43
CA ILE A 73 -15.98 -11.79 -0.72
C ILE A 73 -17.03 -12.25 -1.73
N GLN A 74 -17.74 -13.33 -1.47
CA GLN A 74 -18.99 -13.65 -2.16
C GLN A 74 -20.15 -13.32 -1.23
N MET A 75 -21.10 -12.53 -1.73
CA MET A 75 -22.22 -12.06 -0.94
C MET A 75 -23.51 -12.04 -1.76
N ASP A 76 -24.65 -12.02 -1.09
CA ASP A 76 -25.96 -11.84 -1.72
C ASP A 76 -26.05 -10.47 -2.40
N ASP A 77 -26.55 -10.46 -3.64
CA ASP A 77 -26.88 -9.25 -4.37
C ASP A 77 -28.23 -8.70 -3.90
N ARG A 78 -28.21 -8.04 -2.75
CA ARG A 78 -29.38 -7.35 -2.17
C ARG A 78 -28.98 -6.00 -1.61
N PRO A 79 -29.90 -5.02 -1.63
CA PRO A 79 -29.63 -3.70 -1.06
C PRO A 79 -29.14 -3.79 0.39
N GLY A 80 -28.07 -3.05 0.69
CA GLY A 80 -27.52 -2.93 2.05
C GLY A 80 -26.35 -3.85 2.37
N VAL A 81 -26.23 -5.03 1.75
CA VAL A 81 -25.18 -6.01 2.12
C VAL A 81 -23.77 -5.44 1.95
N LEU A 82 -23.47 -4.86 0.78
CA LEU A 82 -22.17 -4.20 0.58
C LEU A 82 -21.95 -3.02 1.53
N THR A 83 -22.99 -2.21 1.76
CA THR A 83 -22.89 -1.04 2.63
C THR A 83 -22.53 -1.43 4.06
N GLU A 84 -23.13 -2.50 4.57
CA GLU A 84 -22.82 -3.03 5.90
C GLU A 84 -21.38 -3.54 6.01
N LEU A 85 -20.88 -4.24 4.98
CA LEU A 85 -19.48 -4.68 4.93
C LEU A 85 -18.51 -3.49 4.93
N LEU A 86 -18.79 -2.46 4.13
CA LEU A 86 -17.95 -1.26 4.07
C LEU A 86 -17.98 -0.49 5.39
N ALA A 87 -19.13 -0.41 6.06
CA ALA A 87 -19.24 0.21 7.38
C ALA A 87 -18.41 -0.54 8.42
N MET A 88 -18.46 -1.86 8.43
CA MET A 88 -17.65 -2.69 9.33
C MET A 88 -16.15 -2.47 9.08
N ILE A 89 -15.69 -2.47 7.83
CA ILE A 89 -14.27 -2.20 7.52
C ILE A 89 -13.84 -0.83 8.04
N ALA A 90 -14.71 0.17 7.98
CA ALA A 90 -14.44 1.50 8.51
C ALA A 90 -14.35 1.52 10.05
N GLU A 91 -15.11 0.68 10.78
CA GLU A 91 -15.01 0.54 12.24
C GLU A 91 -13.65 0.03 12.70
N TYR A 92 -12.98 -0.78 11.87
CA TYR A 92 -11.61 -1.26 12.12
C TYR A 92 -10.53 -0.29 11.64
N GLU A 93 -10.89 0.90 11.16
CA GLU A 93 -9.97 1.91 10.63
C GLU A 93 -9.03 1.38 9.52
N ALA A 94 -9.50 0.43 8.72
CA ALA A 94 -8.79 -0.02 7.52
C ALA A 94 -9.10 0.90 6.35
N ASN A 95 -8.06 1.36 5.64
CA ASN A 95 -8.25 2.27 4.51
C ASN A 95 -8.58 1.47 3.24
N ILE A 96 -9.72 1.73 2.61
CA ILE A 96 -10.12 1.04 1.38
C ILE A 96 -9.45 1.74 0.19
N LEU A 97 -8.58 1.02 -0.51
CA LEU A 97 -7.90 1.51 -1.71
C LEU A 97 -8.75 1.30 -2.97
N THR A 98 -9.35 0.12 -3.11
CA THR A 98 -10.20 -0.21 -4.26
C THR A 98 -11.39 -1.06 -3.87
N ILE A 99 -12.49 -0.89 -4.61
CA ILE A 99 -13.69 -1.72 -4.51
C ILE A 99 -14.04 -2.16 -5.93
N HIS A 100 -14.14 -3.47 -6.14
CA HIS A 100 -14.60 -4.04 -7.40
C HIS A 100 -15.67 -5.10 -7.14
N GLN A 101 -16.92 -4.78 -7.47
CA GLN A 101 -18.03 -5.74 -7.46
C GLN A 101 -18.25 -6.28 -8.88
N SER A 102 -18.27 -7.61 -9.02
CA SER A 102 -18.65 -8.27 -10.26
C SER A 102 -20.14 -8.12 -10.53
N ILE A 103 -20.54 -8.29 -11.80
CA ILE A 103 -21.96 -8.51 -12.12
C ILE A 103 -22.44 -9.75 -11.35
N PRO A 104 -23.56 -9.67 -10.61
CA PRO A 104 -24.11 -10.80 -9.87
C PRO A 104 -24.49 -11.97 -10.78
N LEU A 105 -24.22 -13.19 -10.31
CA LEU A 105 -24.66 -14.42 -10.96
C LEU A 105 -25.50 -15.23 -9.96
N ASN A 106 -26.72 -15.59 -10.34
CA ASN A 106 -27.67 -16.32 -9.49
C ASN A 106 -27.90 -15.66 -8.11
N GLY A 107 -27.98 -14.33 -8.08
CA GLY A 107 -28.19 -13.57 -6.85
C GLY A 107 -26.96 -13.44 -5.96
N VAL A 108 -25.77 -13.84 -6.43
CA VAL A 108 -24.51 -13.71 -5.68
C VAL A 108 -23.53 -12.83 -6.45
N ALA A 109 -23.00 -11.80 -5.79
CA ALA A 109 -21.95 -10.94 -6.30
C ALA A 109 -20.60 -11.30 -5.67
N THR A 110 -19.52 -11.19 -6.45
CA THR A 110 -18.15 -11.24 -5.91
C THR A 110 -17.63 -9.82 -5.75
N VAL A 111 -17.15 -9.48 -4.55
CA VAL A 111 -16.51 -8.20 -4.25
C VAL A 111 -15.04 -8.44 -3.94
N THR A 112 -14.17 -7.75 -4.68
CA THR A 112 -12.74 -7.69 -4.39
C THR A 112 -12.44 -6.32 -3.77
N LEU A 113 -11.83 -6.34 -2.58
CA LEU A 113 -11.41 -5.16 -1.84
C LEU A 113 -9.89 -5.18 -1.69
N SER A 114 -9.24 -4.06 -2.00
CA SER A 114 -7.85 -3.83 -1.59
C SER A 114 -7.86 -2.86 -0.41
N LEU A 115 -7.28 -3.29 0.70
CA LEU A 115 -7.21 -2.55 1.95
C LEU A 115 -5.77 -2.21 2.27
N GLU A 116 -5.52 -1.02 2.77
CA GLU A 116 -4.27 -0.63 3.38
C GLU A 116 -4.42 -0.71 4.90
N VAL A 117 -3.59 -1.56 5.52
CA VAL A 117 -3.50 -1.73 6.97
C VAL A 117 -2.55 -0.68 7.52
N LEU A 118 -3.11 0.29 8.24
CA LEU A 118 -2.39 1.37 8.89
C LEU A 118 -1.97 0.96 10.30
N SER A 119 -1.11 1.75 10.93
CA SER A 119 -0.73 1.51 12.33
C SER A 119 -1.88 1.69 13.33
N SER A 120 -2.97 2.36 12.93
CA SER A 120 -4.19 2.51 13.73
C SER A 120 -5.24 1.45 13.43
N THR A 121 -5.08 0.68 12.34
CA THR A 121 -6.03 -0.36 11.97
C THR A 121 -6.13 -1.39 13.09
N GLY A 122 -7.37 -1.75 13.44
CA GLY A 122 -7.67 -2.73 14.47
C GLY A 122 -7.18 -4.14 14.11
N ASN A 123 -7.53 -5.12 14.93
CA ASN A 123 -7.16 -6.50 14.66
C ASN A 123 -7.81 -7.01 13.36
N MET A 124 -6.98 -7.33 12.37
CA MET A 124 -7.40 -7.81 11.06
C MET A 124 -8.06 -9.19 11.11
N GLU A 125 -7.64 -10.06 12.02
CA GLU A 125 -8.24 -11.39 12.19
C GLU A 125 -9.68 -11.25 12.70
N ASP A 126 -9.89 -10.41 13.71
CA ASP A 126 -11.22 -10.12 14.25
C ASP A 126 -12.13 -9.46 13.19
N MET A 127 -11.59 -8.54 12.38
CA MET A 127 -12.34 -7.93 11.27
C MET A 127 -12.79 -8.96 10.25
N ILE A 128 -11.91 -9.89 9.88
CA ILE A 128 -12.21 -10.92 8.89
C ILE A 128 -13.29 -11.87 9.43
N GLU A 129 -13.18 -12.32 10.68
CA GLU A 129 -14.19 -13.16 11.31
C GLU A 129 -15.55 -12.45 11.39
N ALA A 130 -15.56 -11.15 11.73
CA ALA A 130 -16.78 -10.35 11.79
C ALA A 130 -17.44 -10.19 10.40
N LEU A 131 -16.65 -9.97 9.35
CA LEU A 131 -17.14 -9.88 7.97
C LEU A 131 -17.70 -11.22 7.48
N GLU A 132 -17.00 -12.31 7.76
CA GLU A 132 -17.41 -13.66 7.35
C GLU A 132 -18.69 -14.12 8.07
N GLY A 133 -18.90 -13.68 9.30
CA GLY A 133 -20.13 -13.94 10.08
C GLY A 133 -21.34 -13.08 9.70
N ARG A 134 -21.21 -12.14 8.75
CA ARG A 134 -22.31 -11.23 8.38
C ARG A 134 -23.38 -11.94 7.56
N GLU A 135 -24.65 -11.64 7.86
CA GLU A 135 -25.78 -12.14 7.06
C GLU A 135 -25.62 -11.72 5.59
N GLY A 136 -25.77 -12.71 4.69
CA GLY A 136 -25.61 -12.51 3.26
C GLY A 136 -24.17 -12.62 2.76
N VAL A 137 -23.18 -12.91 3.62
CA VAL A 137 -21.84 -13.32 3.18
C VAL A 137 -21.78 -14.85 3.10
N HIS A 138 -21.37 -15.36 1.94
CA HIS A 138 -21.23 -16.80 1.69
C HIS A 138 -19.81 -17.29 1.85
N TYR A 139 -18.85 -16.42 1.54
CA TYR A 139 -17.45 -16.78 1.46
C TYR A 139 -16.57 -15.53 1.56
N LEU A 140 -15.47 -15.63 2.30
CA LEU A 140 -14.43 -14.63 2.34
C LEU A 140 -13.06 -15.32 2.21
N LYS A 141 -12.16 -14.76 1.41
CA LYS A 141 -10.75 -15.17 1.38
C LYS A 141 -9.80 -13.99 1.28
N ILE A 142 -8.62 -14.15 1.86
CA ILE A 142 -7.48 -13.29 1.55
C ILE A 142 -6.83 -13.80 0.27
N ALA A 143 -6.77 -12.96 -0.76
CA ALA A 143 -6.17 -13.28 -2.06
C ALA A 143 -4.68 -12.91 -2.15
N GLY A 144 -4.22 -11.95 -1.33
CA GLY A 144 -2.83 -11.52 -1.33
C GLY A 144 -2.50 -10.58 -0.18
N ARG A 145 -1.21 -10.55 0.20
CA ARG A 145 -0.62 -9.62 1.18
C ARG A 145 0.67 -9.07 0.57
N GLU A 146 0.78 -7.75 0.47
CA GLU A 146 1.96 -7.02 -0.04
C GLU A 146 2.52 -6.08 1.04
#